data_AF-A0A085NP66-F1
#
_entry.id   AF-A0A085NP66-F1
#
_cell.length_a   1.000
_cell.length_b   1.000
_cell.length_c   1.000
_cell.angle_alpha   90.00
_cell.angle_beta   90.00
_cell.angle_gamma   90.00
#
_symmetry.space_group_name_H-M   'P 1'
#
loop_
_entity.id
_entity.type
_entity.pdbx_description
1 polymer ?
#
loop_
_entity_poly.entity_id
_entity_poly.type
_entity_poly.pdbx_seq_one_letter_code
_entity_poly.pdbx_strand_id
1 'polypeptide(L)' 'MSDNSAQRLFTVTASSLLEQYVNSTQSIVTFCESLDAAIGGGVPLGQMTEFVGPSGMGKTQLWFKISNLFR' A
#
# COMPACT_ATOMS: atom_id res chain seq x y z
N MET A 1 29.22 8.06 -24.64
CA MET A 1 27.88 7.92 -24.06
C MET A 1 27.90 6.74 -23.12
N SER A 2 28.31 6.98 -21.88
CA SER A 2 28.36 5.98 -20.82
C SER A 2 27.00 5.91 -20.14
N ASP A 3 26.45 4.72 -20.15
CA ASP A 3 25.19 4.33 -19.54
C ASP A 3 25.24 4.60 -18.03
N ASN A 4 24.54 5.64 -17.57
CA ASN A 4 24.54 6.12 -16.19
C ASN A 4 23.32 5.60 -15.42
N SER A 5 22.93 4.36 -15.70
CA SER A 5 21.77 3.70 -15.10
C SER A 5 21.99 3.27 -13.63
N ALA A 6 23.20 3.45 -13.09
CA ALA A 6 23.57 3.04 -11.73
C ALA A 6 23.58 4.19 -10.68
N GLN A 7 23.32 5.45 -11.07
CA GLN A 7 23.38 6.62 -10.16
C GLN A 7 22.04 7.01 -9.50
N ARG A 8 21.06 6.09 -9.38
CA ARG A 8 19.76 6.39 -8.73
C ARG A 8 19.72 6.20 -7.21
N LEU A 9 20.87 6.13 -6.54
CA LEU A 9 20.91 6.28 -5.08
C LEU A 9 20.98 7.77 -4.75
N PHE A 10 19.88 8.47 -5.02
CA PHE A 10 19.69 9.84 -4.54
C PHE A 10 19.82 9.82 -3.01
N THR A 11 20.71 10.65 -2.47
CA THR A 11 20.84 10.91 -1.03
C THR A 11 19.59 11.63 -0.52
N VAL A 12 18.49 10.87 -0.36
CA VAL A 12 17.27 11.37 0.28
C VAL A 12 17.44 11.23 1.78
N THR A 13 17.17 12.30 2.52
CA THR A 13 17.19 12.28 3.99
C THR A 13 15.96 11.57 4.53
N ALA A 14 16.06 10.99 5.73
CA ALA A 14 14.92 10.38 6.40
C ALA A 14 13.74 11.37 6.59
N SER A 15 14.03 12.64 6.85
CA SER A 15 13.02 13.70 6.99
C SER A 15 12.26 13.96 5.69
N SER A 16 12.96 14.02 4.56
CA SER A 16 12.33 14.21 3.25
C SER A 16 11.45 13.02 2.87
N LEU A 17 11.85 11.79 3.20
CA LEU A 17 11.00 10.60 2.99
C LEU A 17 9.74 10.63 3.85
N LEU A 18 9.86 11.05 5.12
CA LEU A 18 8.70 11.16 6.01
C LEU A 18 7.70 12.22 5.52
N GLU A 19 8.17 13.40 5.12
CA GLU A 19 7.30 14.44 4.53
C GLU A 19 6.61 13.94 3.26
N GLN A 20 7.33 13.26 2.38
CA GLN A 20 6.72 12.68 1.18
C GLN A 20 5.67 11.64 1.54
N TYR A 21 5.96 10.75 2.50
CA TYR A 21 5.02 9.74 2.96
C TYR A 21 3.74 10.38 3.51
N VAL A 22 3.86 11.35 4.42
CA VAL A 22 2.71 12.05 5.01
C VAL A 22 1.86 12.76 3.94
N ASN A 23 2.49 13.38 2.94
CA ASN A 23 1.79 14.17 1.94
C ASN A 23 1.21 13.36 0.76
N SER A 24 1.69 12.13 0.52
CA SER A 24 1.31 11.33 -0.66
C SER A 24 0.56 10.05 -0.35
N THR A 25 0.47 9.65 0.93
CA THR A 25 -0.21 8.40 1.29
C THR A 25 -1.71 8.53 1.05
N GLN A 26 -2.21 7.64 0.19
CA GLN A 26 -3.62 7.43 -0.09
C GLN A 26 -3.96 5.98 0.24
N SER A 27 -5.19 5.71 0.64
CA SER A 27 -5.64 4.35 0.99
C SER A 27 -6.95 4.00 0.32
N ILE A 28 -7.13 2.72 0.00
CA ILE A 28 -8.35 2.14 -0.54
C ILE A 28 -9.17 1.57 0.61
N VAL A 29 -10.35 2.12 0.85
CA VAL A 29 -11.29 1.63 1.88
C VAL A 29 -11.82 0.25 1.49
N THR A 30 -11.74 -0.73 2.39
CA THR A 30 -12.17 -2.12 2.12
C THR A 30 -13.68 -2.32 2.27
N PHE A 31 -14.39 -1.31 2.80
CA PHE A 31 -15.81 -1.37 3.19
C PHE A 31 -16.10 -2.38 4.30
N CYS A 32 -15.07 -2.74 5.05
CA CYS A 32 -15.16 -3.48 6.28
C CYS A 32 -14.62 -2.56 7.37
N GLU A 33 -15.51 -1.85 8.06
CA GLU A 33 -15.13 -0.79 9.01
C GLU A 33 -14.11 -1.26 10.05
N SER A 34 -14.28 -2.47 10.59
CA SER A 34 -13.36 -3.05 11.57
C SER A 34 -11.99 -3.37 10.96
N LEU A 35 -11.93 -3.81 9.71
CA LEU A 35 -10.68 -4.05 9.01
C LEU A 35 -9.99 -2.73 8.66
N ASP A 36 -10.73 -1.77 8.12
CA ASP A 36 -10.22 -0.44 7.78
C ASP A 36 -9.65 0.25 9.02
N ALA A 37 -10.35 0.20 10.16
CA ALA A 37 -9.82 0.71 11.42
C ALA A 37 -8.53 -0.02 11.85
N ALA A 38 -8.47 -1.35 11.69
CA ALA A 38 -7.31 -2.14 12.07
C ALA A 38 -6.06 -1.88 11.22
N ILE A 39 -6.22 -1.48 9.95
CA ILE A 39 -5.10 -1.22 9.02
C ILE A 39 -4.83 0.28 8.77
N GLY A 40 -5.42 1.17 9.57
CA GLY A 40 -5.15 2.61 9.49
C GLY A 40 -5.95 3.37 8.43
N GLY A 41 -7.18 2.92 8.16
CA GLY A 41 -8.15 3.59 7.28
C GLY A 41 -8.31 2.96 5.89
N GLY A 42 -7.66 1.82 5.63
CA GLY A 42 -7.74 1.10 4.36
C GLY A 42 -6.38 0.60 3.86
N VAL A 43 -6.37 -0.02 2.68
CA VAL A 43 -5.15 -0.58 2.07
C VAL A 43 -4.31 0.55 1.44
N PRO A 44 -3.08 0.81 1.90
CA PRO A 44 -2.25 1.93 1.42
C PRO A 44 -1.80 1.73 -0.04
N LEU A 45 -1.92 2.78 -0.84
CA LEU A 45 -1.40 2.86 -2.21
C LEU A 45 0.12 3.06 -2.20
N GLY A 46 0.79 2.54 -3.24
CA GLY A 46 2.25 2.62 -3.37
C GLY A 46 3.02 1.72 -2.40
N GLN A 47 2.33 0.91 -1.60
CA GLN A 47 2.91 -0.06 -0.68
C GLN A 47 2.40 -1.48 -0.95
N MET A 48 3.19 -2.47 -0.54
CA MET A 48 2.78 -3.88 -0.59
C MET A 48 2.06 -4.24 0.70
N THR A 49 0.79 -4.66 0.60
CA THR A 49 -0.01 -5.16 1.73
C THR A 49 -0.21 -6.66 1.60
N GLU A 50 0.18 -7.42 2.62
CA GLU A 50 0.05 -8.88 2.65
C GLU A 50 -1.01 -9.33 3.68
N PHE A 51 -2.03 -10.07 3.21
CA PHE A 51 -3.01 -10.72 4.07
C PHE A 51 -2.67 -12.20 4.26
N VAL A 52 -2.28 -12.59 5.48
CA VAL A 52 -1.89 -13.96 5.83
C VAL A 52 -2.94 -14.66 6.69
N GLY A 53 -3.02 -15.99 6.59
CA GLY A 53 -3.89 -16.81 7.45
C GLY A 53 -4.24 -18.17 6.85
N PRO A 54 -4.85 -19.09 7.63
CA PRO A 54 -5.32 -20.40 7.19
C PRO A 54 -6.22 -20.38 5.95
N SER A 55 -6.29 -21.50 5.22
CA SER A 55 -7.23 -21.67 4.11
C SER A 55 -8.68 -21.44 4.57
N GLY A 56 -9.52 -20.87 3.72
CA GLY A 56 -10.93 -20.59 4.04
C GLY A 56 -11.19 -19.32 4.87
N MET A 57 -10.17 -18.62 5.38
CA MET A 57 -10.34 -17.37 6.17
C MET A 57 -10.81 -16.15 5.34
N GLY A 58 -11.05 -16.31 4.04
CA GLY A 58 -11.62 -15.26 3.20
C GLY A 58 -10.64 -14.32 2.50
N LYS A 59 -9.32 -14.58 2.54
CA LYS A 59 -8.30 -13.80 1.82
C LYS A 59 -8.63 -13.56 0.34
N THR A 60 -9.04 -14.62 -0.38
CA THR A 60 -9.43 -14.51 -1.80
C THR A 60 -10.72 -13.73 -1.99
N GLN A 61 -11.70 -13.87 -1.09
CA GLN A 61 -12.93 -13.08 -1.14
C GLN A 61 -12.68 -11.59 -0.89
N LEU A 62 -11.75 -11.27 0.03
CA LEU A 62 -11.31 -9.89 0.28
C LEU A 62 -10.72 -9.27 -0.99
N TRP A 63 -9.80 -9.97 -1.67
CA TRP A 63 -9.22 -9.47 -2.92
C TRP A 63 -10.24 -9.27 -4.03
N PHE A 64 -11.21 -10.19 -4.16
CA PHE A 64 -12.30 -10.02 -5.12
C PHE A 64 -13.17 -8.79 -4.79
N LYS A 65 -13.46 -8.55 -3.50
CA LYS A 65 -14.22 -7.36 -3.08
C LYS A 65 -13.48 -6.07 -3.42
N ILE A 66 -12.19 -6.00 -3.08
CA ILE A 66 -11.34 -4.84 -3.34
C ILE A 66 -11.19 -4.59 -4.85
N SER A 67 -11.01 -5.64 -5.67
CA SER A 67 -10.85 -5.47 -7.12
C SER A 67 -12.08 -4.88 -7.79
N ASN A 68 -13.28 -5.14 -7.26
CA ASN A 68 -14.53 -4.58 -7.79
C ASN A 68 -14.75 -3.10 -7.40
N LEU A 69 -13.95 -2.54 -6.48
CA LEU A 69 -14.04 -1.13 -6.11
C LEU A 69 -13.47 -0.19 -7.18
N PHE A 70 -12.61 -0.69 -8.07
CA PHE A 70 -11.97 0.11 -9.12
C PHE A 70 -12.73 0.11 -10.45
N ARG A 71 -13.93 -0.49 -10.49
CA ARG A 71 -14.77 -0.57 -11.68
C ARG A 71 -15.91 0.43 -11.60
#